data_AF-A0A7Y2F5Q3-F1
#
_entry.id   AF-A0A7Y2F5Q3-F1
#
_cell.length_a   1.000
_cell.length_b   1.000
_cell.length_c   1.000
_cell.angle_alpha   90.00
_cell.angle_beta   90.00
_cell.angle_gamma   90.00
#
_symmetry.space_group_name_H-M   'P 1'
#
loop_
_entity.id
_entity.type
_entity.pdbx_description
1 polymer ?
#
loop_
_entity_poly.entity_id
_entity_poly.type
_entity_poly.pdbx_seq_one_letter_code
_entity_poly.pdbx_strand_id
1 'polypeptide(L)'
;MTKPTHRKRVSLRCLSHCLVFLGTTALSAASAQQIDGPATGLAENNPGVVVRHVRRVFHNGQHNAFTDLVRFGDKFFLTFRSCPDGHMVFPTSKILILQSDDTVHWKQVAQFNVPQRDTRDPHFLVFQDKLFVYTGTWYSGDGELPRDQYDLNLHLGYGVVSTDGRLWSEPFLLEGTFGHYIWRAAAFGGKAYLCGRRKHDFAVGPKGEGQTVESAMLESDDGVIWRTRGLFQTERGDETAFVFEPDGKVTGVARRGSGNAQLVTSRPPYHQWTRRDLERYIGGPLLTRWGDRWVVGGRKNVAGLGPKTALSWMQSGKLHEFARLPSGGDNSYPGFVAISDNHAVVSWYSSHEKDAQGKPMTAIYMADLMIE
;
A
#
# COMPACT_ATOMS: atom_id res chain seq x y z
N MET A 1 1.92 63.22 36.28
CA MET A 1 1.03 62.90 35.14
C MET A 1 -0.33 62.48 35.68
N THR A 2 -1.36 63.24 35.30
CA THR A 2 -2.83 63.02 35.44
C THR A 2 -3.26 61.62 34.97
N LYS A 3 -4.33 60.93 35.37
CA LYS A 3 -5.46 60.99 36.33
C LYS A 3 -6.09 59.55 36.30
N PRO A 4 -7.13 59.19 37.10
CA PRO A 4 -7.25 57.87 37.73
C PRO A 4 -8.56 57.08 37.47
N THR A 5 -8.68 55.93 38.16
CA THR A 5 -9.89 55.21 38.69
C THR A 5 -10.91 54.54 37.75
N HIS A 6 -11.16 53.22 37.99
CA HIS A 6 -12.42 52.75 38.59
C HIS A 6 -12.33 51.32 39.19
N ARG A 7 -12.90 51.17 40.40
CA ARG A 7 -13.13 49.95 41.21
C ARG A 7 -14.50 49.31 40.89
N LYS A 8 -14.63 47.98 41.12
CA LYS A 8 -15.55 47.26 42.06
C LYS A 8 -15.65 45.77 41.64
N ARG A 9 -15.16 44.79 42.42
CA ARG A 9 -15.74 44.06 43.59
C ARG A 9 -17.12 43.43 43.33
N VAL A 10 -17.22 42.10 43.17
CA VAL A 10 -17.47 41.03 44.18
C VAL A 10 -18.94 40.94 44.63
N SER A 11 -19.58 39.77 44.47
CA SER A 11 -20.28 39.08 45.59
C SER A 11 -20.69 37.65 45.24
N LEU A 12 -20.69 36.84 46.30
CA LEU A 12 -20.84 35.41 46.50
C LEU A 12 -22.31 35.03 46.84
N ARG A 13 -22.56 33.71 46.91
CA ARG A 13 -23.60 32.92 47.64
C ARG A 13 -24.89 32.58 46.88
N CYS A 14 -25.25 31.30 46.68
CA CYS A 14 -25.47 30.12 47.56
C CYS A 14 -26.97 29.94 47.84
N LEU A 15 -27.55 28.80 47.45
CA LEU A 15 -28.72 28.22 48.11
C LEU A 15 -28.88 26.74 47.74
N SER A 16 -28.84 25.91 48.78
CA SER A 16 -29.28 24.52 48.80
C SER A 16 -30.80 24.45 48.68
N HIS A 17 -31.35 23.38 48.11
CA HIS A 17 -32.64 22.83 48.55
C HIS A 17 -32.63 21.29 48.43
N CYS A 18 -33.06 20.69 49.52
CA CYS A 18 -33.26 19.26 49.75
C CYS A 18 -34.69 18.91 49.32
N LEU A 19 -34.93 17.76 48.70
CA LEU A 19 -36.25 17.14 48.65
C LEU A 19 -36.11 15.61 48.67
N VAL A 20 -36.94 15.01 49.51
CA VAL A 20 -36.97 13.60 49.94
C VAL A 20 -38.17 12.89 49.28
N PHE A 21 -38.12 11.55 49.30
CA PHE A 21 -39.15 10.52 48.96
C PHE A 21 -39.14 10.04 47.50
N LEU A 22 -39.32 8.75 47.16
CA LEU A 22 -39.81 7.54 47.84
C LEU A 22 -39.13 6.33 47.18
N GLY A 23 -38.94 5.24 47.92
CA GLY A 23 -38.28 4.03 47.43
C GLY A 23 -39.09 3.23 46.41
N THR A 24 -38.37 2.57 45.51
CA THR A 24 -38.80 1.33 44.86
C THR A 24 -37.57 0.47 44.58
N THR A 25 -37.57 -0.72 45.16
CA THR A 25 -36.64 -1.83 44.93
C THR A 25 -36.56 -2.20 43.46
N ALA A 26 -35.41 -1.97 42.82
CA ALA A 26 -35.12 -2.54 41.50
C ALA A 26 -34.30 -3.83 41.69
N LEU A 27 -34.93 -4.93 41.28
CA LEU A 27 -34.36 -6.27 41.24
C LEU A 27 -33.06 -6.30 40.44
N SER A 28 -32.08 -7.02 40.98
CA SER A 28 -30.92 -7.53 40.28
C SER A 28 -31.35 -8.44 39.12
N ALA A 29 -31.21 -7.96 37.89
CA ALA A 29 -31.22 -8.80 36.70
C ALA A 29 -29.75 -9.06 36.30
N ALA A 30 -29.22 -10.19 36.76
CA ALA A 30 -28.04 -10.79 36.16
C ALA A 30 -28.37 -11.11 34.69
N SER A 31 -27.82 -10.34 33.76
CA SER A 31 -27.91 -10.70 32.34
C SER A 31 -27.00 -11.90 32.11
N ALA A 32 -27.63 -13.01 31.76
CA ALA A 32 -27.02 -14.27 31.45
C ALA A 32 -25.80 -14.12 30.54
N GLN A 33 -24.66 -14.66 30.99
CA GLN A 33 -23.60 -15.08 30.08
C GLN A 33 -24.21 -16.12 29.15
N GLN A 34 -24.45 -15.70 27.91
CA GLN A 34 -24.68 -16.63 26.83
C GLN A 34 -23.33 -17.30 26.57
N ILE A 35 -23.24 -18.55 27.02
CA ILE A 35 -22.08 -19.41 26.81
C ILE A 35 -22.12 -19.76 25.33
N ASP A 36 -21.37 -19.02 24.52
CA ASP A 36 -21.14 -19.37 23.13
C ASP A 36 -20.59 -20.80 23.10
N GLY A 37 -21.32 -21.67 22.39
CA GLY A 37 -20.89 -23.04 22.12
C GLY A 37 -19.54 -23.05 21.41
N PRO A 38 -18.83 -24.19 21.40
CA PRO A 38 -17.53 -24.27 20.75
C PRO A 38 -17.69 -23.86 19.29
N ALA A 39 -17.03 -22.75 18.92
CA ALA A 39 -16.77 -22.43 17.54
C ALA A 39 -16.12 -23.68 16.94
N THR A 40 -16.87 -24.39 16.12
CA THR A 40 -16.41 -25.58 15.42
C THR A 40 -15.14 -25.19 14.67
N GLY A 41 -14.02 -25.71 15.15
CA GLY A 41 -12.71 -25.47 14.56
C GLY A 41 -12.74 -25.88 13.10
N LEU A 42 -12.66 -24.89 12.21
CA LEU A 42 -12.15 -25.13 10.87
C LEU A 42 -10.69 -25.50 11.07
N ALA A 43 -10.37 -26.78 10.87
CA ALA A 43 -9.00 -27.28 10.90
C ALA A 43 -8.10 -26.39 10.04
N GLU A 44 -6.93 -26.05 10.60
CA GLU A 44 -5.86 -25.19 10.06
C GLU A 44 -5.16 -25.79 8.82
N ASN A 45 -5.90 -26.24 7.82
CA ASN A 45 -5.33 -26.80 6.60
C ASN A 45 -5.36 -25.75 5.50
N ASN A 46 -4.38 -24.85 5.54
CA ASN A 46 -4.11 -23.98 4.40
C ASN A 46 -3.75 -24.85 3.18
N PRO A 47 -4.38 -24.64 2.01
CA PRO A 47 -4.09 -25.46 0.85
C PRO A 47 -2.63 -25.29 0.40
N GLY A 48 -2.07 -26.40 -0.08
CA GLY A 48 -0.81 -26.37 -0.82
C GLY A 48 -0.97 -25.55 -2.09
N VAL A 49 0.09 -24.82 -2.46
CA VAL A 49 0.12 -24.05 -3.70
C VAL A 49 1.36 -24.41 -4.47
N VAL A 50 1.20 -24.82 -5.73
CA VAL A 50 2.31 -25.05 -6.64
C VAL A 50 2.57 -23.81 -7.48
N VAL A 51 3.82 -23.36 -7.47
CA VAL A 51 4.32 -22.32 -8.37
C VAL A 51 4.71 -22.98 -9.69
N ARG A 52 4.05 -22.61 -10.79
CA ARG A 52 4.28 -23.16 -12.14
C ARG A 52 4.58 -22.05 -13.14
N HIS A 53 5.10 -22.45 -14.30
CA HIS A 53 5.34 -21.58 -15.46
C HIS A 53 6.06 -20.27 -15.12
N VAL A 54 7.08 -20.34 -14.25
CA VAL A 54 7.94 -19.20 -13.95
C VAL A 54 8.56 -18.70 -15.24
N ARG A 55 8.33 -17.43 -15.55
CA ARG A 55 8.74 -16.80 -16.81
C ARG A 55 9.22 -15.38 -16.56
N ARG A 56 10.22 -14.95 -17.33
CA ARG A 56 10.61 -13.54 -17.42
C ARG A 56 9.69 -12.85 -18.41
N VAL A 57 8.90 -11.89 -17.94
CA VAL A 57 7.94 -11.13 -18.75
C VAL A 57 8.60 -9.95 -19.44
N PHE A 58 9.55 -9.29 -18.78
CA PHE A 58 10.19 -8.10 -19.34
C PHE A 58 11.64 -7.95 -18.88
N HIS A 59 12.51 -7.60 -19.83
CA HIS A 59 13.87 -7.15 -19.60
C HIS A 59 14.37 -6.37 -20.83
N ASN A 60 14.99 -5.21 -20.59
CA ASN A 60 15.50 -4.31 -21.63
C ASN A 60 16.91 -3.77 -21.29
N GLY A 61 17.66 -4.46 -20.41
CA GLY A 61 18.95 -3.99 -19.89
C GLY A 61 18.87 -2.86 -18.86
N GLN A 62 17.69 -2.29 -18.61
CA GLN A 62 17.49 -1.22 -17.62
C GLN A 62 17.15 -1.78 -16.24
N HIS A 63 17.11 -0.92 -15.24
CA HIS A 63 16.58 -1.28 -13.93
C HIS A 63 15.04 -1.31 -13.97
N ASN A 64 14.48 -2.52 -13.99
CA ASN A 64 13.03 -2.76 -14.04
C ASN A 64 12.52 -3.23 -12.68
N ALA A 65 11.65 -2.47 -12.01
CA ALA A 65 11.23 -2.79 -10.65
C ALA A 65 9.83 -2.28 -10.30
N PHE A 66 9.35 -2.70 -9.14
CA PHE A 66 8.14 -2.18 -8.50
C PHE A 66 6.86 -2.52 -9.26
N THR A 67 6.56 -3.82 -9.37
CA THR A 67 5.42 -4.27 -10.18
C THR A 67 4.09 -4.08 -9.47
N ASP A 68 3.07 -3.79 -10.27
CA ASP A 68 1.67 -4.00 -9.89
C ASP A 68 0.92 -4.67 -11.03
N LEU A 69 -0.14 -5.41 -10.70
CA LEU A 69 -0.88 -6.27 -11.63
C LEU A 69 -2.38 -6.17 -11.35
N VAL A 70 -3.17 -5.95 -12.40
CA VAL A 70 -4.63 -5.83 -12.28
C VAL A 70 -5.34 -6.45 -13.47
N ARG A 71 -6.60 -6.82 -13.28
CA ARG A 71 -7.53 -7.12 -14.37
C ARG A 71 -8.45 -5.92 -14.58
N PHE A 72 -8.59 -5.48 -15.83
CA PHE A 72 -9.51 -4.41 -16.20
C PHE A 72 -10.26 -4.84 -17.47
N GLY A 73 -11.58 -4.95 -17.36
CA GLY A 73 -12.40 -5.64 -18.36
C GLY A 73 -11.99 -7.11 -18.52
N ASP A 74 -11.81 -7.55 -19.77
CA ASP A 74 -11.36 -8.89 -20.11
C ASP A 74 -9.83 -9.03 -20.19
N LYS A 75 -9.07 -7.96 -19.89
CA LYS A 75 -7.62 -7.89 -20.07
C LYS A 75 -6.86 -7.84 -18.75
N PHE A 76 -5.59 -8.23 -18.81
CA PHE A 76 -4.63 -8.10 -17.72
C PHE A 76 -3.66 -6.96 -18.01
N PHE A 77 -3.33 -6.19 -16.98
CA PHE A 77 -2.39 -5.08 -17.06
C PHE A 77 -1.31 -5.23 -16.00
N LEU A 78 -0.06 -4.99 -16.41
CA LEU A 78 1.14 -5.04 -15.60
C LEU A 78 1.85 -3.68 -15.73
N THR A 79 2.20 -3.07 -14.61
CA THR A 79 2.97 -1.83 -14.61
C THR A 79 4.21 -1.96 -13.74
N PHE A 80 5.27 -1.23 -14.08
CA PHE A 80 6.53 -1.20 -13.36
C PHE A 80 7.36 0.02 -13.80
N ARG A 81 8.33 0.40 -12.96
CA ARG A 81 9.34 1.41 -13.30
C ARG A 81 10.44 0.78 -14.15
N SER A 82 10.85 1.46 -15.22
CA SER A 82 12.06 1.16 -16.01
C SER A 82 12.97 2.38 -16.02
N CYS A 83 14.26 2.21 -15.70
CA CYS A 83 15.21 3.32 -15.65
C CYS A 83 16.59 2.92 -16.19
N PRO A 84 17.09 3.60 -17.24
CA PRO A 84 18.38 3.26 -17.83
C PRO A 84 19.55 3.52 -16.88
N ASP A 85 19.44 4.53 -16.02
CA ASP A 85 20.53 4.93 -15.11
C ASP A 85 20.55 4.13 -13.79
N GLY A 86 19.62 3.18 -13.62
CA GLY A 86 19.65 2.22 -12.53
C GLY A 86 18.60 2.42 -11.43
N HIS A 87 18.91 1.89 -10.24
CA HIS A 87 18.00 1.84 -9.10
C HIS A 87 17.77 3.19 -8.41
N MET A 88 18.78 4.08 -8.48
CA MET A 88 18.77 5.37 -7.82
C MET A 88 17.73 6.32 -8.43
N VAL A 89 17.67 7.55 -7.92
CA VAL A 89 16.66 8.53 -8.31
C VAL A 89 17.15 9.33 -9.52
N PHE A 90 16.52 9.11 -10.67
CA PHE A 90 16.86 9.73 -11.94
C PHE A 90 15.61 10.19 -12.72
N PRO A 91 15.67 11.35 -13.40
CA PRO A 91 14.58 11.88 -14.21
C PRO A 91 14.39 11.12 -15.53
N THR A 92 15.30 10.19 -15.85
CA THR A 92 15.23 9.32 -17.03
C THR A 92 14.34 8.10 -16.81
N SER A 93 13.88 7.87 -15.58
CA SER A 93 12.93 6.80 -15.25
C SER A 93 11.60 7.00 -15.97
N LYS A 94 10.96 5.88 -16.27
CA LYS A 94 9.64 5.82 -16.90
C LYS A 94 8.78 4.78 -16.20
N ILE A 95 7.48 4.97 -16.22
CA ILE A 95 6.52 3.93 -15.94
C ILE A 95 6.12 3.28 -17.25
N LEU A 96 6.21 1.94 -17.31
CA LEU A 96 5.72 1.15 -18.43
C LEU A 96 4.41 0.49 -18.04
N ILE A 97 3.52 0.34 -19.02
CA ILE A 97 2.24 -0.35 -18.88
C ILE A 97 2.16 -1.40 -19.99
N LEU A 98 2.11 -2.66 -19.59
CA LEU A 98 1.92 -3.80 -20.46
C LEU A 98 0.49 -4.33 -20.35
N GLN A 99 -0.05 -4.83 -21.45
CA GLN A 99 -1.35 -5.50 -21.53
C GLN A 99 -1.17 -6.94 -22.01
N SER A 100 -2.00 -7.84 -21.52
CA SER A 100 -2.06 -9.23 -21.98
C SER A 100 -3.51 -9.71 -22.05
N ASP A 101 -3.77 -10.60 -23.02
CA ASP A 101 -5.04 -11.30 -23.17
C ASP A 101 -5.05 -12.63 -22.40
N ASP A 102 -3.87 -13.20 -22.11
CA ASP A 102 -3.70 -14.59 -21.65
C ASP A 102 -2.70 -14.74 -20.48
N THR A 103 -2.14 -13.63 -19.97
CA THR A 103 -1.06 -13.56 -18.96
C THR A 103 0.29 -14.12 -19.40
N VAL A 104 0.41 -14.58 -20.64
CA VAL A 104 1.62 -15.17 -21.21
C VAL A 104 2.29 -14.20 -22.18
N HIS A 105 1.52 -13.66 -23.12
CA HIS A 105 1.99 -12.72 -24.13
C HIS A 105 1.67 -11.30 -23.69
N TRP A 106 2.71 -10.48 -23.53
CA TRP A 106 2.60 -9.11 -23.05
C TRP A 106 3.04 -8.13 -24.12
N LYS A 107 2.24 -7.08 -24.34
CA LYS A 107 2.58 -5.96 -25.23
C LYS A 107 2.59 -4.66 -24.45
N GLN A 108 3.56 -3.79 -24.72
CA GLN A 108 3.55 -2.44 -24.16
C GLN A 108 2.43 -1.62 -24.81
N VAL A 109 1.54 -1.05 -24.00
CA VAL A 109 0.41 -0.23 -24.47
C VAL A 109 0.59 1.24 -24.13
N ALA A 110 1.36 1.55 -23.10
CA ALA A 110 1.71 2.91 -22.73
C ALA A 110 3.05 2.97 -21.99
N GLN A 111 3.63 4.16 -21.99
CA GLN A 111 4.73 4.53 -21.10
C GLN A 111 4.63 6.03 -20.83
N PHE A 112 5.10 6.47 -19.68
CA PHE A 112 5.20 7.89 -19.39
C PHE A 112 6.34 8.21 -18.43
N ASN A 113 6.73 9.48 -18.40
CA ASN A 113 7.63 10.06 -17.42
C ASN A 113 7.12 11.46 -17.05
N VAL A 114 7.71 12.05 -16.02
CA VAL A 114 7.45 13.44 -15.64
C VAL A 114 8.77 14.20 -15.73
N PRO A 115 8.84 15.36 -16.43
CA PRO A 115 10.07 16.13 -16.53
C PRO A 115 10.69 16.43 -15.16
N GLN A 116 12.01 16.30 -15.08
CA GLN A 116 12.83 16.57 -13.88
C GLN A 116 12.48 15.74 -12.65
N ARG A 117 11.75 14.63 -12.84
CA ARG A 117 11.27 13.81 -11.76
C ARG A 117 11.47 12.33 -12.03
N ASP A 118 11.86 11.59 -11.00
CA ASP A 118 11.87 10.14 -11.05
C ASP A 118 10.46 9.61 -10.81
N THR A 119 9.83 9.02 -11.81
CA THR A 119 8.54 8.31 -11.64
C THR A 119 8.78 6.92 -11.07
N ARG A 120 8.16 6.63 -9.93
CA ARG A 120 8.47 5.47 -9.10
C ARG A 120 7.23 4.78 -8.52
N ASP A 121 7.38 3.48 -8.29
CA ASP A 121 6.40 2.60 -7.64
C ASP A 121 4.97 2.73 -8.18
N PRO A 122 4.75 2.39 -9.46
CA PRO A 122 3.43 2.54 -10.06
C PRO A 122 2.42 1.55 -9.47
N HIS A 123 1.20 2.04 -9.24
CA HIS A 123 0.08 1.24 -8.73
C HIS A 123 -1.19 1.47 -9.54
N PHE A 124 -1.92 0.39 -9.80
CA PHE A 124 -3.20 0.47 -10.50
C PHE A 124 -4.34 0.86 -9.55
N LEU A 125 -5.34 1.53 -10.11
CA LEU A 125 -6.66 1.65 -9.51
C LEU A 125 -7.75 1.50 -10.60
N VAL A 126 -8.65 0.54 -10.42
CA VAL A 126 -9.91 0.49 -11.18
C VAL A 126 -10.93 1.31 -10.40
N PHE A 127 -11.40 2.41 -11.00
CA PHE A 127 -12.31 3.34 -10.34
C PHE A 127 -13.19 4.05 -11.37
N GLN A 128 -14.51 4.08 -11.12
CA GLN A 128 -15.49 4.71 -12.01
C GLN A 128 -15.33 4.27 -13.48
N ASP A 129 -15.23 2.95 -13.69
CA ASP A 129 -15.05 2.31 -15.00
C ASP A 129 -13.81 2.79 -15.78
N LYS A 130 -12.80 3.32 -15.07
CA LYS A 130 -11.51 3.74 -15.61
C LYS A 130 -10.38 2.97 -14.96
N LEU A 131 -9.30 2.81 -15.70
CA LEU A 131 -8.04 2.28 -15.22
C LEU A 131 -7.07 3.43 -15.02
N PHE A 132 -6.74 3.70 -13.76
CA PHE A 132 -5.69 4.64 -13.37
C PHE A 132 -4.37 3.90 -13.11
N VAL A 133 -3.26 4.56 -13.42
CA VAL A 133 -1.92 4.21 -12.92
C VAL A 133 -1.39 5.42 -12.17
N TYR A 134 -1.16 5.28 -10.88
CA TYR A 134 -0.58 6.32 -10.03
C TYR A 134 0.89 6.02 -9.75
N THR A 135 1.70 7.06 -9.63
CA THR A 135 3.13 6.94 -9.32
C THR A 135 3.57 8.08 -8.39
N GLY A 136 4.36 7.74 -7.39
CA GLY A 136 5.08 8.74 -6.61
C GLY A 136 6.23 9.30 -7.43
N THR A 137 6.58 10.57 -7.23
CA THR A 137 7.71 11.17 -7.93
C THR A 137 8.69 11.88 -7.01
N TRP A 138 9.99 11.65 -7.23
CA TRP A 138 11.05 12.45 -6.62
C TRP A 138 11.40 13.61 -7.54
N TYR A 139 11.54 14.83 -7.00
CA TYR A 139 12.14 15.92 -7.77
C TYR A 139 13.66 15.75 -7.78
N SER A 140 14.23 15.51 -8.96
CA SER A 140 15.67 15.27 -9.17
C SER A 140 16.36 16.34 -9.99
N GLY A 141 15.61 17.28 -10.57
CA GLY A 141 16.17 18.17 -11.59
C GLY A 141 16.62 17.37 -12.81
N ASP A 142 17.72 17.80 -13.44
CA ASP A 142 18.17 17.24 -14.72
C ASP A 142 19.09 16.01 -14.59
N GLY A 143 19.40 15.54 -13.37
CA GLY A 143 20.37 14.46 -13.14
C GLY A 143 20.02 13.56 -11.94
N GLU A 144 21.00 12.76 -11.50
CA GLU A 144 20.85 11.94 -10.29
C GLU A 144 20.54 12.84 -9.09
N LEU A 145 19.50 12.51 -8.31
CA LEU A 145 19.31 13.12 -7.01
C LEU A 145 20.26 12.45 -6.00
N PRO A 146 21.18 13.18 -5.36
CA PRO A 146 22.03 12.61 -4.31
C PRO A 146 21.22 12.15 -3.10
N ARG A 147 21.59 11.02 -2.49
CA ARG A 147 20.86 10.42 -1.35
C ARG A 147 20.73 11.31 -0.12
N ASP A 148 21.68 12.22 0.08
CA ASP A 148 21.66 13.20 1.17
C ASP A 148 20.69 14.35 0.93
N GLN A 149 20.21 14.52 -0.30
CA GLN A 149 19.19 15.50 -0.70
C GLN A 149 17.78 14.90 -0.75
N TYR A 150 17.60 13.64 -0.37
CA TYR A 150 16.29 12.99 -0.36
C TYR A 150 15.37 13.64 0.67
N ASP A 151 14.30 14.28 0.20
CA ASP A 151 13.22 14.82 1.03
C ASP A 151 11.83 14.31 0.60
N LEU A 152 11.12 13.64 1.51
CA LEU A 152 9.73 13.22 1.31
C LEU A 152 8.82 14.42 0.99
N ASN A 153 9.13 15.60 1.53
CA ASN A 153 8.30 16.79 1.33
C ASN A 153 8.31 17.30 -0.12
N LEU A 154 9.26 16.89 -0.96
CA LEU A 154 9.33 17.26 -2.37
C LEU A 154 8.64 16.25 -3.30
N HIS A 155 8.00 15.24 -2.73
CA HIS A 155 7.21 14.29 -3.51
C HIS A 155 5.93 14.90 -4.02
N LEU A 156 5.55 14.46 -5.22
CA LEU A 156 4.27 14.78 -5.82
C LEU A 156 3.75 13.53 -6.55
N GLY A 157 2.48 13.20 -6.33
CA GLY A 157 1.82 12.14 -7.06
C GLY A 157 1.48 12.56 -8.49
N TYR A 158 1.63 11.64 -9.43
CA TYR A 158 1.14 11.76 -10.79
C TYR A 158 0.33 10.53 -11.17
N GLY A 159 -0.49 10.65 -12.20
CA GLY A 159 -1.15 9.51 -12.80
C GLY A 159 -1.42 9.66 -14.29
N VAL A 160 -1.78 8.55 -14.90
CA VAL A 160 -2.39 8.45 -16.23
C VAL A 160 -3.68 7.65 -16.10
N VAL A 161 -4.63 7.89 -17.01
CA VAL A 161 -5.93 7.21 -16.99
C VAL A 161 -6.30 6.71 -18.38
N SER A 162 -6.99 5.58 -18.42
CA SER A 162 -7.60 5.02 -19.62
C SER A 162 -9.02 4.52 -19.33
N THR A 163 -9.92 4.67 -20.30
CA THR A 163 -11.27 4.09 -20.27
C THR A 163 -11.36 2.75 -20.99
N ASP A 164 -10.39 2.43 -21.85
CA ASP A 164 -10.41 1.25 -22.73
C ASP A 164 -9.14 0.39 -22.64
N GLY A 165 -8.16 0.82 -21.84
CA GLY A 165 -6.84 0.21 -21.72
C GLY A 165 -5.92 0.39 -22.93
N ARG A 166 -6.35 1.13 -23.96
CA ARG A 166 -5.63 1.33 -25.23
C ARG A 166 -5.19 2.78 -25.40
N LEU A 167 -6.10 3.72 -25.21
CA LEU A 167 -5.81 5.15 -25.24
C LEU A 167 -5.61 5.63 -23.80
N TRP A 168 -4.47 6.27 -23.57
CA TRP A 168 -4.07 6.76 -22.26
C TRP A 168 -3.96 8.28 -22.31
N SER A 169 -4.34 8.93 -21.21
CA SER A 169 -4.14 10.37 -21.06
C SER A 169 -2.65 10.72 -21.01
N GLU A 170 -2.33 11.99 -21.25
CA GLU A 170 -1.08 12.56 -20.76
C GLU A 170 -0.99 12.46 -19.23
N PRO A 171 0.22 12.46 -18.65
CA PRO A 171 0.40 12.47 -17.20
C PRO A 171 -0.22 13.71 -16.57
N PHE A 172 -1.01 13.53 -15.52
CA PHE A 172 -1.58 14.60 -14.72
C PHE A 172 -1.08 14.52 -13.28
N LEU A 173 -0.92 15.68 -12.65
CA LEU A 173 -0.59 15.75 -11.23
C LEU A 173 -1.80 15.35 -10.38
N LEU A 174 -1.54 14.78 -9.21
CA LEU A 174 -2.58 14.46 -8.22
C LEU A 174 -2.62 15.57 -7.18
N GLU A 175 -3.66 16.40 -7.24
CA GLU A 175 -3.83 17.54 -6.33
C GLU A 175 -3.94 17.06 -4.88
N GLY A 176 -3.32 17.81 -3.95
CA GLY A 176 -3.30 17.46 -2.53
C GLY A 176 -2.31 16.35 -2.13
N THR A 177 -1.51 15.83 -3.07
CA THR A 177 -0.48 14.81 -2.78
C THR A 177 0.93 15.37 -2.58
N PHE A 178 1.14 16.69 -2.73
CA PHE A 178 2.44 17.28 -2.46
C PHE A 178 2.91 16.95 -1.03
N GLY A 179 4.18 16.58 -0.88
CA GLY A 179 4.77 16.11 0.37
C GLY A 179 4.35 14.70 0.80
N HIS A 180 3.63 13.97 -0.05
CA HIS A 180 3.33 12.56 0.15
C HIS A 180 4.03 11.70 -0.90
N TYR A 181 4.85 10.76 -0.46
CA TYR A 181 5.27 9.66 -1.32
C TYR A 181 4.10 8.69 -1.43
N ILE A 182 3.30 8.86 -2.48
CA ILE A 182 2.15 8.02 -2.77
C ILE A 182 2.56 6.61 -3.21
N TRP A 183 1.69 5.64 -2.93
CA TRP A 183 1.96 4.24 -3.19
C TRP A 183 0.69 3.53 -3.69
N ARG A 184 0.22 2.48 -3.00
CA ARG A 184 -0.92 1.67 -3.43
C ARG A 184 -2.27 2.35 -3.20
N ALA A 185 -3.20 2.11 -4.11
CA ALA A 185 -4.58 2.61 -4.07
C ALA A 185 -5.61 1.48 -3.98
N ALA A 186 -6.81 1.80 -3.50
CA ALA A 186 -8.00 0.95 -3.56
C ALA A 186 -9.27 1.81 -3.61
N ALA A 187 -10.38 1.27 -4.09
CA ALA A 187 -11.66 1.96 -4.14
C ALA A 187 -12.70 1.28 -3.25
N PHE A 188 -13.60 2.08 -2.66
CA PHE A 188 -14.77 1.60 -1.92
C PHE A 188 -15.84 2.68 -1.85
N GLY A 189 -17.11 2.28 -1.94
CA GLY A 189 -18.25 3.18 -1.74
C GLY A 189 -18.25 4.40 -2.67
N GLY A 190 -17.80 4.24 -3.91
CA GLY A 190 -17.72 5.35 -4.89
C GLY A 190 -16.58 6.34 -4.65
N LYS A 191 -15.64 6.02 -3.74
CA LYS A 191 -14.44 6.83 -3.47
C LYS A 191 -13.17 6.04 -3.76
N ALA A 192 -12.12 6.78 -4.10
CA ALA A 192 -10.77 6.27 -4.22
C ALA A 192 -9.97 6.57 -2.95
N TYR A 193 -9.06 5.67 -2.59
CA TYR A 193 -8.19 5.78 -1.43
C TYR A 193 -6.76 5.45 -1.82
N LEU A 194 -5.79 6.13 -1.19
CA LEU A 194 -4.38 6.05 -1.56
C LEU A 194 -3.49 6.09 -0.32
N CYS A 195 -2.49 5.20 -0.27
CA CYS A 195 -1.42 5.28 0.71
C CYS A 195 -0.48 6.42 0.34
N GLY A 196 -0.16 7.30 1.30
CA GLY A 196 0.82 8.38 1.13
C GLY A 196 1.72 8.49 2.35
N ARG A 197 3.03 8.30 2.16
CA ARG A 197 4.01 8.45 3.24
C ARG A 197 4.39 9.91 3.38
N ARG A 198 4.41 10.43 4.60
CA ARG A 198 4.75 11.83 4.86
C ARG A 198 5.55 11.97 6.15
N LYS A 199 6.33 13.03 6.26
CA LYS A 199 6.84 13.46 7.57
C LYS A 199 5.66 14.01 8.38
N HIS A 200 5.62 13.70 9.68
CA HIS A 200 4.65 14.33 10.58
C HIS A 200 4.71 15.87 10.43
N ASP A 201 3.54 16.48 10.28
CA ASP A 201 3.36 17.92 10.01
C ASP A 201 4.21 18.50 8.86
N PHE A 202 4.63 17.67 7.90
CA PHE A 202 5.51 18.06 6.79
C PHE A 202 6.80 18.74 7.27
N ALA A 203 7.33 18.33 8.43
CA ALA A 203 8.50 18.96 9.03
C ALA A 203 9.69 19.05 8.06
N VAL A 204 10.27 20.25 7.93
CA VAL A 204 11.48 20.49 7.13
C VAL A 204 12.71 20.23 8.00
N GLY A 205 13.58 19.30 7.58
CA GLY A 205 14.75 18.91 8.36
C GLY A 205 15.60 17.84 7.69
N PRO A 206 16.86 17.67 8.15
CA PRO A 206 17.81 16.75 7.55
C PRO A 206 17.38 15.28 7.69
N LYS A 207 17.48 14.55 6.57
CA LYS A 207 17.24 13.12 6.30
C LYS A 207 16.06 12.39 6.96
N GLY A 208 15.24 11.80 6.07
CA GLY A 208 15.00 10.36 6.10
C GLY A 208 13.60 9.86 6.47
N GLU A 209 13.36 8.60 6.08
CA GLU A 209 12.23 7.76 6.44
C GLU A 209 12.37 7.26 7.89
N GLY A 210 12.45 8.22 8.82
CA GLY A 210 12.73 7.99 10.23
C GLY A 210 11.52 7.59 11.06
N GLN A 211 11.68 7.62 12.39
CA GLN A 211 10.59 7.27 13.31
C GLN A 211 9.36 8.17 13.19
N THR A 212 9.55 9.40 12.73
CA THR A 212 8.51 10.43 12.60
C THR A 212 7.75 10.39 11.28
N VAL A 213 8.00 9.41 10.40
CA VAL A 213 7.19 9.23 9.20
C VAL A 213 5.85 8.60 9.55
N GLU A 214 4.80 9.11 8.92
CA GLU A 214 3.45 8.58 8.97
C GLU A 214 3.11 7.90 7.65
N SER A 215 2.25 6.88 7.70
CA SER A 215 1.57 6.33 6.53
C SER A 215 0.13 6.84 6.56
N ALA A 216 -0.17 7.80 5.68
CA ALA A 216 -1.48 8.42 5.57
C ALA A 216 -2.39 7.66 4.62
N MET A 217 -3.68 7.60 4.98
CA MET A 217 -4.77 7.22 4.08
C MET A 217 -5.33 8.50 3.49
N LEU A 218 -5.14 8.70 2.19
CA LEU A 218 -5.76 9.76 1.40
C LEU A 218 -7.07 9.25 0.80
N GLU A 219 -8.02 10.16 0.57
CA GLU A 219 -9.33 9.91 -0.03
C GLU A 219 -9.57 10.88 -1.19
N SER A 220 -10.25 10.41 -2.22
CA SER A 220 -10.65 11.20 -3.38
C SER A 220 -12.03 10.80 -3.88
N ASP A 221 -12.78 11.79 -4.38
CA ASP A 221 -14.10 11.60 -5.00
C ASP A 221 -13.99 11.34 -6.51
N ASP A 222 -12.88 11.73 -7.14
CA ASP A 222 -12.67 11.71 -8.59
C ASP A 222 -11.40 10.96 -9.04
N GLY A 223 -10.55 10.53 -8.10
CA GLY A 223 -9.27 9.90 -8.37
C GLY A 223 -8.15 10.87 -8.77
N VAL A 224 -8.38 12.19 -8.65
CA VAL A 224 -7.43 13.25 -9.07
C VAL A 224 -7.12 14.20 -7.91
N ILE A 225 -8.13 14.62 -7.15
CA ILE A 225 -7.99 15.52 -6.01
C ILE A 225 -8.07 14.72 -4.72
N TRP A 226 -7.02 14.81 -3.89
CA TRP A 226 -6.84 13.97 -2.71
C TRP A 226 -6.81 14.79 -1.42
N ARG A 227 -7.38 14.23 -0.35
CA ARG A 227 -7.36 14.79 1.01
C ARG A 227 -7.05 13.71 2.04
N THR A 228 -6.36 14.06 3.12
CA THR A 228 -6.08 13.09 4.19
C THR A 228 -7.37 12.68 4.89
N ARG A 229 -7.58 11.36 5.03
CA ARG A 229 -8.72 10.75 5.72
C ARG A 229 -8.36 10.17 7.09
N GLY A 230 -7.17 9.62 7.21
CA GLY A 230 -6.68 8.99 8.43
C GLY A 230 -5.21 8.58 8.30
N LEU A 231 -4.71 7.85 9.28
CA LEU A 231 -3.33 7.37 9.31
C LEU A 231 -3.31 5.85 9.52
N PHE A 232 -2.85 5.10 8.51
CA PHE A 232 -2.53 3.69 8.67
C PHE A 232 -1.51 3.50 9.79
N GLN A 233 -0.47 4.35 9.84
CA GLN A 233 0.58 4.37 10.86
C GLN A 233 0.93 5.80 11.26
N THR A 234 1.11 6.04 12.56
CA THR A 234 1.48 7.35 13.13
C THR A 234 2.99 7.50 13.34
N GLU A 235 3.74 6.42 13.19
CA GLU A 235 5.19 6.39 13.36
C GLU A 235 5.79 5.29 12.50
N ARG A 236 7.03 5.50 12.03
CA ARG A 236 7.76 4.59 11.13
C ARG A 236 6.89 4.13 9.94
N GLY A 237 6.02 5.04 9.48
CA GLY A 237 5.05 4.79 8.42
C GLY A 237 5.73 4.48 7.10
N ASP A 238 5.19 3.51 6.37
CA ASP A 238 5.79 3.07 5.12
C ASP A 238 4.73 2.54 4.14
N GLU A 239 5.18 2.00 3.02
CA GLU A 239 4.38 1.29 2.00
C GLU A 239 3.27 0.45 2.65
N THR A 240 2.01 0.76 2.34
CA THR A 240 0.85 0.07 2.92
C THR A 240 -0.05 -0.46 1.83
N ALA A 241 -0.21 -1.79 1.77
CA ALA A 241 -1.21 -2.44 0.92
C ALA A 241 -2.48 -2.66 1.73
N PHE A 242 -3.63 -2.30 1.17
CA PHE A 242 -4.89 -2.38 1.87
C PHE A 242 -6.02 -2.75 0.92
N VAL A 243 -7.06 -3.36 1.49
CA VAL A 243 -8.30 -3.66 0.78
C VAL A 243 -9.50 -3.30 1.66
N PHE A 244 -10.64 -3.10 1.01
CA PHE A 244 -11.91 -2.92 1.68
C PHE A 244 -12.69 -4.23 1.68
N GLU A 245 -13.29 -4.54 2.83
CA GLU A 245 -14.32 -5.56 2.97
C GLU A 245 -15.69 -4.99 2.56
N PRO A 246 -16.70 -5.83 2.25
CA PRO A 246 -18.01 -5.36 1.79
C PRO A 246 -18.72 -4.40 2.76
N ASP A 247 -18.43 -4.50 4.05
CA ASP A 247 -18.97 -3.62 5.09
C ASP A 247 -18.17 -2.31 5.28
N GLY A 248 -17.18 -2.07 4.41
CA GLY A 248 -16.30 -0.90 4.44
C GLY A 248 -15.17 -0.97 5.44
N LYS A 249 -15.00 -2.07 6.19
CA LYS A 249 -13.80 -2.28 6.99
C LYS A 249 -12.57 -2.32 6.09
N VAL A 250 -11.53 -1.60 6.49
CA VAL A 250 -10.22 -1.65 5.85
C VAL A 250 -9.35 -2.64 6.61
N THR A 251 -8.70 -3.52 5.87
CA THR A 251 -7.60 -4.35 6.35
C THR A 251 -6.37 -4.05 5.50
N GLY A 252 -5.22 -3.85 6.14
CA GLY A 252 -3.97 -3.52 5.46
C GLY A 252 -2.74 -4.20 6.05
N VAL A 253 -1.73 -4.41 5.22
CA VAL A 253 -0.37 -4.80 5.60
C VAL A 253 0.53 -3.61 5.33
N ALA A 254 1.01 -3.00 6.42
CA ALA A 254 1.86 -1.82 6.39
C ALA A 254 3.31 -2.21 6.70
N ARG A 255 4.24 -1.91 5.80
CA ARG A 255 5.66 -1.95 6.10
C ARG A 255 5.96 -0.96 7.23
N ARG A 256 6.99 -1.21 8.04
CA ARG A 256 7.33 -0.33 9.18
C ARG A 256 8.83 -0.07 9.26
N GLY A 257 9.36 0.74 8.35
CA GLY A 257 10.80 0.98 8.23
C GLY A 257 11.55 -0.33 8.04
N SER A 258 12.47 -0.66 8.96
CA SER A 258 13.21 -1.94 9.00
C SER A 258 12.62 -2.98 9.96
N GLY A 259 11.56 -2.64 10.70
CA GLY A 259 10.92 -3.53 11.67
C GLY A 259 9.96 -4.52 11.04
N ASN A 260 9.24 -5.24 11.90
CA ASN A 260 8.15 -6.09 11.46
C ASN A 260 7.02 -5.26 10.84
N ALA A 261 6.44 -5.77 9.76
CA ALA A 261 5.24 -5.18 9.18
C ALA A 261 4.07 -5.23 10.17
N GLN A 262 3.07 -4.39 9.96
CA GLN A 262 1.87 -4.32 10.80
C GLN A 262 0.63 -4.72 10.01
N LEU A 263 -0.24 -5.48 10.67
CA LEU A 263 -1.65 -5.60 10.31
C LEU A 263 -2.37 -4.36 10.84
N VAL A 264 -2.89 -3.54 9.94
CA VAL A 264 -3.64 -2.32 10.26
C VAL A 264 -5.09 -2.50 9.88
N THR A 265 -6.02 -2.12 10.76
CA THR A 265 -7.47 -2.20 10.47
C THR A 265 -8.22 -0.99 10.97
N SER A 266 -9.29 -0.63 10.26
CA SER A 266 -10.19 0.45 10.63
C SER A 266 -11.58 0.25 10.02
N ARG A 267 -12.58 0.94 10.56
CA ARG A 267 -13.95 1.00 10.03
C ARG A 267 -14.31 2.45 9.73
N PRO A 268 -15.28 2.73 8.83
CA PRO A 268 -15.78 4.08 8.64
C PRO A 268 -16.14 4.71 9.99
N PRO A 269 -15.82 5.99 10.26
CA PRO A 269 -15.26 7.00 9.34
C PRO A 269 -13.71 6.99 9.18
N TYR A 270 -13.01 5.93 9.59
CA TYR A 270 -11.56 5.73 9.50
C TYR A 270 -10.69 6.61 10.41
N HIS A 271 -11.25 7.10 11.52
CA HIS A 271 -10.51 7.90 12.51
C HIS A 271 -9.74 7.08 13.53
N GLN A 272 -10.14 5.83 13.78
CA GLN A 272 -9.53 4.96 14.77
C GLN A 272 -8.95 3.73 14.08
N TRP A 273 -7.70 3.40 14.44
CA TRP A 273 -6.95 2.34 13.79
C TRP A 273 -6.37 1.38 14.83
N THR A 274 -6.59 0.09 14.60
CA THR A 274 -5.84 -0.96 15.28
C THR A 274 -4.59 -1.28 14.48
N ARG A 275 -3.45 -1.38 15.17
CA ARG A 275 -2.14 -1.72 14.57
C ARG A 275 -1.54 -2.86 15.37
N ARG A 276 -1.29 -3.98 14.72
CA ARG A 276 -0.70 -5.17 15.35
C ARG A 276 0.51 -5.60 14.56
N ASP A 277 1.64 -5.80 15.23
CA ASP A 277 2.83 -6.33 14.58
C ASP A 277 2.54 -7.74 14.02
N LEU A 278 3.02 -7.96 12.80
CA LEU A 278 3.20 -9.29 12.22
C LEU A 278 4.55 -9.85 12.69
N GLU A 279 4.79 -11.11 12.35
CA GLU A 279 5.98 -11.84 12.81
C GLU A 279 7.28 -11.48 12.06
N ARG A 280 7.21 -10.68 10.98
CA ARG A 280 8.37 -10.38 10.12
C ARG A 280 8.27 -9.07 9.36
N TYR A 281 9.42 -8.61 8.87
CA TYR A 281 9.53 -7.57 7.84
C TYR A 281 8.86 -8.02 6.53
N ILE A 282 8.12 -7.10 5.91
CA ILE A 282 7.53 -7.26 4.57
C ILE A 282 7.79 -5.97 3.79
N GLY A 283 8.73 -6.02 2.85
CA GLY A 283 8.97 -4.93 1.89
C GLY A 283 8.06 -5.05 0.67
N GLY A 284 7.63 -3.93 0.07
CA GLY A 284 6.72 -3.94 -1.07
C GLY A 284 5.49 -4.81 -0.84
N PRO A 285 4.71 -4.57 0.23
CA PRO A 285 3.68 -5.51 0.66
C PRO A 285 2.57 -5.72 -0.37
N LEU A 286 2.10 -6.95 -0.49
CA LEU A 286 0.86 -7.28 -1.17
C LEU A 286 -0.15 -7.72 -0.12
N LEU A 287 -1.39 -7.26 -0.26
CA LEU A 287 -2.54 -7.81 0.44
C LEU A 287 -3.68 -7.94 -0.56
N THR A 288 -4.25 -9.13 -0.69
CA THR A 288 -5.39 -9.39 -1.57
C THR A 288 -6.19 -10.61 -1.10
N ARG A 289 -7.32 -10.86 -1.76
CA ARG A 289 -8.16 -12.05 -1.55
C ARG A 289 -7.94 -13.03 -2.70
N TRP A 290 -7.87 -14.32 -2.37
CA TRP A 290 -7.98 -15.41 -3.34
C TRP A 290 -9.04 -16.37 -2.83
N GLY A 291 -10.22 -16.31 -3.45
CA GLY A 291 -11.44 -16.86 -2.88
C GLY A 291 -11.75 -16.20 -1.52
N ASP A 292 -11.97 -17.03 -0.50
CA ASP A 292 -12.23 -16.62 0.87
C ASP A 292 -10.97 -16.43 1.73
N ARG A 293 -9.78 -16.56 1.14
CA ARG A 293 -8.48 -16.53 1.85
C ARG A 293 -7.74 -15.23 1.64
N TRP A 294 -6.97 -14.84 2.64
CA TRP A 294 -6.07 -13.69 2.56
C TRP A 294 -4.71 -14.11 2.05
N VAL A 295 -4.24 -13.44 1.00
CA VAL A 295 -2.86 -13.58 0.50
C VAL A 295 -2.08 -12.35 0.92
N VAL A 296 -0.94 -12.59 1.58
CA VAL A 296 0.04 -11.57 1.92
C VAL A 296 1.34 -11.88 1.20
N GLY A 297 1.93 -10.89 0.54
CA GLY A 297 3.16 -11.04 -0.20
C GLY A 297 4.16 -9.93 0.06
N GLY A 298 5.42 -10.15 -0.32
CA GLY A 298 6.44 -9.12 -0.29
C GLY A 298 7.84 -9.69 -0.04
N ARG A 299 8.81 -8.80 0.18
CA ARG A 299 10.18 -9.18 0.51
C ARG A 299 10.33 -9.48 1.99
N LYS A 300 10.92 -10.63 2.30
CA LYS A 300 11.45 -10.96 3.63
C LYS A 300 12.94 -11.24 3.55
N ASN A 301 13.64 -11.14 4.68
CA ASN A 301 15.03 -11.59 4.79
C ASN A 301 15.06 -13.04 5.28
N VAL A 302 15.87 -13.87 4.63
CA VAL A 302 16.07 -15.27 5.02
C VAL A 302 17.53 -15.49 5.38
N ALA A 303 17.77 -16.02 6.59
CA ALA A 303 19.11 -16.31 7.06
C ALA A 303 19.86 -17.21 6.05
N GLY A 304 21.09 -16.84 5.72
CA GLY A 304 21.93 -17.55 4.74
C GLY A 304 21.52 -17.41 3.26
N LEU A 305 20.32 -16.91 2.95
CA LEU A 305 19.80 -16.81 1.58
C LEU A 305 19.54 -15.36 1.12
N GLY A 306 19.58 -14.39 2.03
CA GLY A 306 19.36 -12.98 1.75
C GLY A 306 17.89 -12.62 1.52
N PRO A 307 17.60 -11.49 0.86
CA PRO A 307 16.24 -11.04 0.58
C PRO A 307 15.52 -11.95 -0.43
N LYS A 308 14.30 -12.36 -0.10
CA LYS A 308 13.44 -13.21 -0.94
C LYS A 308 12.03 -12.64 -1.03
N THR A 309 11.43 -12.76 -2.21
CA THR A 309 10.01 -12.49 -2.42
C THR A 309 9.22 -13.75 -2.08
N ALA A 310 8.25 -13.63 -1.17
CA ALA A 310 7.45 -14.74 -0.68
C ALA A 310 5.96 -14.37 -0.60
N LEU A 311 5.11 -15.39 -0.66
CA LEU A 311 3.67 -15.29 -0.49
C LEU A 311 3.22 -16.20 0.66
N SER A 312 2.18 -15.78 1.37
CA SER A 312 1.67 -16.48 2.53
C SER A 312 0.16 -16.34 2.64
N TRP A 313 -0.48 -17.39 3.16
CA TRP A 313 -1.83 -17.28 3.67
C TRP A 313 -1.80 -16.50 4.97
N MET A 314 -2.72 -15.55 5.15
CA MET A 314 -2.91 -14.87 6.43
C MET A 314 -4.16 -15.37 7.13
N GLN A 315 -3.98 -16.00 8.29
CA GLN A 315 -5.07 -16.54 9.10
C GLN A 315 -4.88 -16.09 10.55
N SER A 316 -5.90 -15.45 11.13
CA SER A 316 -5.83 -14.92 12.50
C SER A 316 -4.60 -14.02 12.78
N GLY A 317 -4.13 -13.33 11.73
CA GLY A 317 -2.94 -12.48 11.71
C GLY A 317 -1.61 -13.23 11.88
N LYS A 318 -1.57 -14.54 11.64
CA LYS A 318 -0.36 -15.35 11.42
C LYS A 318 -0.14 -15.56 9.93
N LEU A 319 1.12 -15.69 9.51
CA LEU A 319 1.49 -15.88 8.11
C LEU A 319 1.97 -17.31 7.88
N HIS A 320 1.30 -18.03 6.99
CA HIS A 320 1.67 -19.38 6.58
C HIS A 320 2.23 -19.32 5.17
N GLU A 321 3.56 -19.37 5.04
CA GLU A 321 4.24 -19.31 3.74
C GLU A 321 3.86 -20.51 2.87
N PHE A 322 3.29 -20.24 1.70
CA PHE A 322 2.99 -21.27 0.69
C PHE A 322 3.92 -21.20 -0.52
N ALA A 323 4.55 -20.05 -0.77
CA ALA A 323 5.45 -19.89 -1.91
C ALA A 323 6.62 -18.95 -1.59
N ARG A 324 7.80 -19.33 -2.09
CA ARG A 324 8.98 -18.47 -2.19
C ARG A 324 9.37 -18.39 -3.66
N LEU A 325 9.28 -17.20 -4.23
CA LEU A 325 9.48 -16.98 -5.67
C LEU A 325 10.98 -16.95 -5.99
N PRO A 326 11.41 -17.38 -7.18
CA PRO A 326 12.78 -17.19 -7.67
C PRO A 326 13.19 -15.71 -7.59
N SER A 327 14.05 -15.41 -6.62
CA SER A 327 14.36 -14.02 -6.25
C SER A 327 15.70 -13.88 -5.52
N GLY A 328 16.30 -12.70 -5.60
CA GLY A 328 17.61 -12.39 -5.01
C GLY A 328 18.06 -10.97 -5.32
N GLY A 329 19.02 -10.47 -4.55
CA GLY A 329 19.48 -9.07 -4.64
C GLY A 329 18.33 -8.09 -4.39
N ASP A 330 18.17 -7.10 -5.27
CA ASP A 330 17.02 -6.21 -5.25
C ASP A 330 15.80 -6.90 -5.89
N ASN A 331 14.79 -7.20 -5.08
CA ASN A 331 13.58 -7.93 -5.47
C ASN A 331 12.45 -7.57 -4.51
N SER A 332 11.19 -7.64 -4.97
CA SER A 332 9.94 -7.58 -4.18
C SER A 332 8.75 -7.20 -5.10
N TYR A 333 7.80 -6.43 -4.55
CA TYR A 333 6.64 -5.80 -5.15
C TYR A 333 5.80 -6.78 -5.96
N PRO A 334 5.25 -7.83 -5.31
CA PRO A 334 4.41 -8.75 -6.04
C PRO A 334 3.07 -8.11 -6.41
N GLY A 335 2.69 -8.22 -7.68
CA GLY A 335 1.33 -7.98 -8.17
C GLY A 335 0.60 -9.31 -8.27
N PHE A 336 -0.70 -9.36 -8.01
CA PHE A 336 -1.46 -10.62 -7.96
C PHE A 336 -2.85 -10.47 -8.54
N VAL A 337 -3.26 -11.42 -9.38
CA VAL A 337 -4.62 -11.53 -9.90
C VAL A 337 -5.10 -12.97 -9.76
N ALA A 338 -6.22 -13.16 -9.07
CA ALA A 338 -6.94 -14.44 -9.09
C ALA A 338 -7.63 -14.63 -10.43
N ILE A 339 -7.39 -15.76 -11.09
CA ILE A 339 -8.03 -16.16 -12.35
C ILE A 339 -9.30 -16.97 -12.04
N SER A 340 -9.22 -17.84 -11.04
CA SER A 340 -10.30 -18.66 -10.49
C SER A 340 -10.07 -18.90 -8.98
N ASP A 341 -10.92 -19.71 -8.35
CA ASP A 341 -10.76 -20.13 -6.96
C ASP A 341 -9.51 -20.97 -6.70
N ASN A 342 -8.92 -21.57 -7.74
CA ASN A 342 -7.74 -22.44 -7.64
C ASN A 342 -6.57 -22.06 -8.55
N HIS A 343 -6.70 -21.00 -9.36
CA HIS A 343 -5.64 -20.47 -10.22
C HIS A 343 -5.47 -18.97 -10.02
N ALA A 344 -4.23 -18.54 -9.84
CA ALA A 344 -3.86 -17.13 -9.83
C ALA A 344 -2.55 -16.91 -10.59
N VAL A 345 -2.27 -15.65 -10.93
CA VAL A 345 -0.97 -15.22 -11.48
C VAL A 345 -0.34 -14.18 -10.55
N VAL A 346 0.98 -14.25 -10.43
CA VAL A 346 1.77 -13.30 -9.65
C VAL A 346 2.91 -12.73 -10.48
N SER A 347 3.06 -11.40 -10.49
CA SER A 347 4.26 -10.71 -11.01
C SER A 347 5.21 -10.35 -9.87
N TRP A 348 6.50 -10.20 -10.13
CA TRP A 348 7.46 -9.59 -9.21
C TRP A 348 8.68 -9.11 -9.99
N TYR A 349 9.51 -8.25 -9.38
CA TYR A 349 10.83 -7.92 -9.92
C TYR A 349 11.93 -8.62 -9.12
N SER A 350 13.07 -8.86 -9.75
CA SER A 350 14.23 -9.43 -9.07
C SER A 350 15.54 -9.16 -9.81
N SER A 351 16.65 -9.13 -9.07
CA SER A 351 18.01 -9.01 -9.58
C SER A 351 18.86 -10.28 -9.40
N HIS A 352 18.21 -11.45 -9.38
CA HIS A 352 18.86 -12.75 -9.13
C HIS A 352 19.63 -13.32 -10.32
N GLU A 353 19.30 -12.88 -11.54
CA GLU A 353 19.99 -13.31 -12.75
C GLU A 353 21.11 -12.32 -13.12
N LYS A 354 21.99 -12.75 -14.03
CA LYS A 354 23.08 -11.94 -14.56
C LYS A 354 22.90 -11.70 -16.06
N ASP A 355 23.41 -10.57 -16.54
CA ASP A 355 23.54 -10.30 -17.98
C ASP A 355 24.68 -11.13 -18.61
N ALA A 356 24.88 -10.96 -19.92
CA ALA A 356 25.93 -11.65 -20.68
C ALA A 356 27.36 -11.33 -20.19
N GLN A 357 27.54 -10.22 -19.48
CA GLN A 357 28.80 -9.78 -18.89
C GLN A 357 28.96 -10.25 -17.43
N GLY A 358 28.00 -11.02 -16.91
CA GLY A 358 28.03 -11.54 -15.55
C GLY A 358 27.65 -10.52 -14.47
N LYS A 359 27.17 -9.34 -14.84
CA LYS A 359 26.69 -8.32 -13.91
C LYS A 359 25.23 -8.62 -13.52
N PRO A 360 24.82 -8.39 -12.26
CA PRO A 360 23.41 -8.52 -11.87
C PRO A 360 22.52 -7.67 -12.78
N MET A 361 21.48 -8.29 -13.34
CA MET A 361 20.46 -7.61 -14.12
C MET A 361 19.14 -7.60 -13.36
N THR A 362 18.30 -6.58 -13.59
CA THR A 362 16.94 -6.54 -13.03
C THR A 362 15.93 -6.86 -14.13
N ALA A 363 14.95 -7.71 -13.82
CA ALA A 363 13.89 -8.09 -14.73
C ALA A 363 12.56 -8.27 -14.01
N ILE A 364 11.49 -8.28 -14.80
CA ILE A 364 10.14 -8.57 -14.34
C ILE A 364 9.81 -10.02 -14.64
N TYR A 365 9.32 -10.74 -13.64
CA TYR A 365 8.97 -12.14 -13.70
C TYR A 365 7.48 -12.34 -13.40
N MET A 366 6.95 -13.47 -13.84
CA MET A 366 5.60 -13.91 -13.54
C MET A 366 5.57 -15.42 -13.33
N ALA A 367 4.60 -15.89 -12.56
CA ALA A 367 4.33 -17.30 -12.35
C ALA A 367 2.83 -17.54 -12.16
N ASP A 368 2.42 -18.76 -12.47
CA ASP A 368 1.11 -19.30 -12.16
C ASP A 368 1.14 -19.95 -10.77
N LEU A 369 0.06 -19.76 -10.03
CA LEU A 369 -0.15 -20.32 -8.71
C LEU A 369 -1.39 -21.22 -8.79
N MET A 370 -1.21 -22.50 -8.45
CA MET A 370 -2.27 -23.50 -8.48
C MET A 370 -2.50 -24.04 -7.07
N ILE A 371 -3.72 -23.92 -6.55
CA ILE A 371 -4.13 -24.64 -5.33
C ILE A 371 -4.32 -26.12 -5.67
N GLU A 372 -3.71 -27.00 -4.88
CA GLU A 372 -3.88 -28.46 -4.96
C GLU A 372 -5.06 -28.97 -4.15
#